data_AF-A0A396H110-F1
#
_entry.id   AF-A0A396H110-F1
#
_cell.length_a   1.000
_cell.length_b   1.000
_cell.length_c   1.000
_cell.angle_alpha   90.00
_cell.angle_beta   90.00
_cell.angle_gamma   90.00
#
_symmetry.space_group_name_H-M   'P 1'
#
loop_
_entity.id
_entity.type
_entity.pdbx_description
1 polymer ?
#
loop_
_entity_poly.entity_id
_entity_poly.type
_entity_poly.pdbx_seq_one_letter_code
_entity_poly.pdbx_strand_id
1 'polypeptide(L)'
;MFTNGRNRGNRNNNNNNRKNKKPRNTNNEFQISRSEESQGSETIIDPPPPNYVLGSDFPPQDAQLLVEFSSRHAGFLLSEQIHTWNMRRQAYEYFATFLKFLRSHSTLDLLTSSKSSVSNDLDVLKMYGFRGEWFDRLVLRLNHHTSLDISDKEMQNLTQDEDDYYRRIVALDEEYAALTRKLYENRSKHLVEREAVDYISNKKKKIMDERARLNVPFII
;
A
#
# COMPACT_ATOMS: atom_id res chain seq x y z
N MET A 1 37.36 -13.69 -36.43
CA MET A 1 38.48 -14.02 -35.53
C MET A 1 37.92 -14.14 -34.11
N PHE A 2 38.21 -15.28 -33.46
CA PHE A 2 37.92 -15.64 -32.07
C PHE A 2 38.67 -14.69 -31.10
N THR A 3 38.29 -14.47 -29.83
CA THR A 3 38.20 -15.48 -28.75
C THR A 3 37.36 -15.04 -27.54
N ASN A 4 36.69 -16.02 -26.95
CA ASN A 4 36.22 -16.10 -25.56
C ASN A 4 37.36 -15.97 -24.53
N GLY A 5 37.01 -15.51 -23.32
CA GLY A 5 37.85 -15.62 -22.12
C GLY A 5 37.03 -15.64 -20.83
N ARG A 6 36.70 -16.84 -20.35
CA ARG A 6 36.16 -17.11 -19.00
C ARG A 6 37.22 -16.76 -17.94
N ASN A 7 36.79 -16.30 -16.77
CA ASN A 7 37.47 -16.71 -15.54
C ASN A 7 36.51 -16.92 -14.36
N ARG A 8 36.68 -18.05 -13.70
CA ARG A 8 35.99 -18.53 -12.49
C ARG A 8 36.96 -18.39 -11.29
N GLY A 9 36.42 -18.15 -10.11
CA GLY A 9 37.11 -18.32 -8.82
C GLY A 9 36.32 -17.62 -7.71
N ASN A 10 35.45 -18.29 -6.95
CA ASN A 10 35.68 -19.24 -5.85
C ASN A 10 36.31 -18.61 -4.59
N ARG A 11 35.52 -18.52 -3.50
CA ARG A 11 35.91 -18.53 -2.06
C ARG A 11 34.62 -18.58 -1.22
N ASN A 12 34.28 -19.75 -0.66
CA ASN A 12 34.57 -20.20 0.73
C ASN A 12 33.90 -19.34 1.80
N ASN A 13 32.84 -19.87 2.43
CA ASN A 13 32.82 -20.65 3.69
C ASN A 13 32.82 -19.78 4.94
N ASN A 14 31.74 -19.83 5.72
CA ASN A 14 31.80 -20.02 7.17
C ASN A 14 30.42 -20.37 7.77
N ASN A 15 30.23 -21.68 7.98
CA ASN A 15 29.38 -22.20 9.04
C ASN A 15 30.12 -22.03 10.38
N ASN A 16 29.40 -21.73 11.47
CA ASN A 16 29.69 -22.36 12.76
C ASN A 16 28.50 -22.27 13.74
N ASN A 17 28.03 -23.47 14.07
CA ASN A 17 27.18 -23.83 15.22
C ASN A 17 27.77 -23.38 16.55
N ARG A 18 26.91 -23.07 17.54
CA ARG A 18 27.07 -23.55 18.92
C ARG A 18 25.75 -23.51 19.71
N LYS A 19 25.21 -24.71 19.92
CA LYS A 19 24.28 -25.05 21.03
C LYS A 19 25.03 -24.98 22.36
N ASN A 20 24.29 -24.67 23.45
CA ASN A 20 24.36 -25.27 24.80
C ASN A 20 24.25 -24.20 25.93
N LYS A 21 23.13 -24.16 26.66
CA LYS A 21 22.99 -24.77 28.01
C LYS A 21 21.69 -24.35 28.72
N LYS A 22 21.15 -25.34 29.44
CA LYS A 22 19.89 -25.46 30.17
C LYS A 22 19.84 -24.59 31.45
N PRO A 23 18.67 -24.16 31.93
CA PRO A 23 18.51 -23.37 33.16
C PRO A 23 18.72 -24.21 34.42
N ARG A 24 19.26 -23.58 35.46
CA ARG A 24 19.45 -24.17 36.80
C ARG A 24 18.23 -23.85 37.65
N ASN A 25 17.54 -24.91 38.05
CA ASN A 25 16.44 -24.95 38.99
C ASN A 25 17.04 -25.04 40.41
N THR A 26 16.59 -24.20 41.35
CA THR A 26 16.69 -24.46 42.80
C THR A 26 15.52 -23.77 43.50
N ASN A 27 14.55 -24.61 43.86
CA ASN A 27 13.51 -24.37 44.84
C ASN A 27 14.15 -24.13 46.22
N ASN A 28 13.64 -23.15 46.97
CA ASN A 28 13.72 -23.15 48.43
C ASN A 28 12.29 -23.03 48.97
N GLU A 29 11.80 -24.18 49.42
CA GLU A 29 10.56 -24.44 50.13
C GLU A 29 10.92 -24.55 51.61
N PHE A 30 10.43 -23.63 52.45
CA PHE A 30 10.37 -23.65 53.92
C PHE A 30 9.60 -22.36 54.31
N GLN A 31 8.52 -22.32 55.08
CA GLN A 31 7.86 -23.25 55.99
C GLN A 31 6.36 -22.90 56.02
N ILE A 32 5.52 -23.93 56.03
CA ILE A 32 4.12 -23.87 56.45
C ILE A 32 4.12 -23.90 57.98
N SER A 33 3.69 -22.81 58.62
CA SER A 33 3.27 -22.82 60.02
C SER A 33 1.77 -22.54 60.06
N ARG A 34 1.01 -23.62 60.22
CA ARG A 34 -0.38 -23.61 60.67
C ARG A 34 -0.42 -23.08 62.11
N SER A 35 -1.36 -22.17 62.37
CA SER A 35 -1.97 -21.98 63.68
C SER A 35 -3.45 -21.71 63.42
N GLU A 36 -4.25 -22.77 63.58
CA GLU A 36 -5.64 -22.69 64.06
C GLU A 36 -5.54 -22.23 65.53
N GLU A 37 -6.40 -21.43 66.16
CA GLU A 37 -7.86 -21.35 66.11
C GLU A 37 -8.26 -20.19 67.05
N SER A 38 -9.24 -19.35 66.71
CA SER A 38 -10.32 -18.95 67.63
C SER A 38 -11.27 -17.95 66.95
N GLN A 39 -12.52 -18.05 67.36
CA GLN A 39 -13.76 -17.60 66.76
C GLN A 39 -13.97 -16.08 66.84
N GLY A 40 -14.78 -15.56 65.90
CA GLY A 40 -15.63 -14.40 66.19
C GLY A 40 -15.69 -13.35 65.09
N SER A 41 -16.86 -13.30 64.44
CA SER A 41 -17.54 -12.06 64.03
C SER A 41 -17.24 -11.48 62.64
N GLU A 42 -18.35 -11.38 61.90
CA GLU A 42 -18.64 -10.40 60.85
C GLU A 42 -17.94 -10.59 59.51
N THR A 43 -18.70 -11.23 58.61
CA THR A 43 -18.61 -11.02 57.16
C THR A 43 -18.74 -9.52 56.87
N ILE A 44 -17.63 -8.80 56.87
CA ILE A 44 -17.54 -7.48 56.26
C ILE A 44 -17.70 -7.73 54.77
N ILE A 45 -18.94 -7.57 54.30
CA ILE A 45 -19.23 -7.36 52.89
C ILE A 45 -18.51 -6.06 52.58
N ASP A 46 -17.32 -6.15 51.99
CA ASP A 46 -16.68 -5.01 51.34
C ASP A 46 -17.75 -4.34 50.46
N PRO A 47 -17.91 -3.00 50.53
CA PRO A 47 -18.82 -2.33 49.63
C PRO A 47 -18.42 -2.73 48.20
N PRO A 48 -19.40 -3.01 47.32
CA PRO A 48 -19.10 -3.30 45.93
C PRO A 48 -18.17 -2.20 45.41
N PRO A 49 -17.12 -2.54 44.63
CA PRO A 49 -16.20 -1.53 44.12
C PRO A 49 -17.03 -0.43 43.45
N PRO A 50 -16.69 0.85 43.68
CA PRO A 50 -17.43 1.94 43.07
C PRO A 50 -17.46 1.70 41.57
N ASN A 51 -18.67 1.51 41.02
CA ASN A 51 -18.90 1.56 39.59
C ASN A 51 -18.40 2.93 39.14
N TYR A 52 -17.17 3.01 38.62
CA TYR A 52 -16.60 4.24 38.12
C TYR A 52 -17.41 4.65 36.90
N VAL A 53 -18.33 5.58 37.11
CA VAL A 53 -18.90 6.38 36.05
C VAL A 53 -17.80 7.36 35.69
N LEU A 54 -17.22 7.23 34.49
CA LEU A 54 -16.22 8.15 33.93
C LEU A 54 -16.71 9.61 33.81
N GLY A 55 -17.80 9.99 34.47
CA GLY A 55 -18.58 11.19 34.25
C GLY A 55 -18.51 12.28 35.33
N SER A 56 -18.22 11.97 36.60
CA SER A 56 -18.22 12.98 37.67
C SER A 56 -16.91 13.76 37.81
N ASP A 57 -15.80 13.16 37.38
CA ASP A 57 -14.44 13.64 37.72
C ASP A 57 -13.80 14.47 36.60
N PHE A 58 -14.49 14.61 35.47
CA PHE A 58 -14.00 15.28 34.26
C PHE A 58 -14.96 16.40 33.84
N PRO A 59 -14.46 17.41 33.08
CA PRO A 59 -15.34 18.38 32.43
C PRO A 59 -16.45 17.67 31.64
N PRO A 60 -17.68 18.21 31.58
CA PRO A 60 -18.82 17.51 30.98
C PRO A 60 -18.57 16.99 29.55
N GLN A 61 -17.80 17.75 28.77
CA GLN A 61 -17.44 17.41 27.39
C GLN A 61 -16.46 16.21 27.32
N ASP A 62 -15.49 16.15 28.23
CA ASP A 62 -14.52 15.06 28.30
C ASP A 62 -15.15 13.80 28.88
N ALA A 63 -15.97 13.96 29.92
CA ALA A 63 -16.81 12.90 30.47
C ALA A 63 -17.68 12.24 29.39
N GLN A 64 -18.41 13.04 28.61
CA GLN A 64 -19.25 12.52 27.53
C GLN A 64 -18.44 11.79 26.46
N LEU A 65 -17.30 12.37 26.05
CA LEU A 65 -16.40 11.79 25.06
C LEU A 65 -15.87 10.43 25.50
N LEU A 66 -15.41 10.33 26.74
CA LEU A 66 -14.83 9.12 27.28
C LEU A 66 -15.90 8.04 27.54
N VAL A 67 -17.10 8.43 27.99
CA VAL A 67 -18.23 7.52 28.16
C VAL A 67 -18.67 6.97 26.80
N GLU A 68 -18.85 7.83 25.80
CA GLU A 68 -19.18 7.41 24.44
C GLU A 68 -18.12 6.43 23.90
N PHE A 69 -16.83 6.74 24.10
CA PHE A 69 -15.74 5.88 23.66
C PHE A 69 -15.74 4.53 24.38
N SER A 70 -15.87 4.53 25.70
CA SER A 70 -15.90 3.31 26.52
C SER A 70 -17.05 2.37 26.15
N SER A 71 -18.20 2.93 25.74
CA SER A 71 -19.37 2.14 25.35
C SER A 71 -19.16 1.33 24.07
N ARG A 72 -18.21 1.76 23.23
CA ARG A 72 -17.90 1.14 21.93
C ARG A 72 -16.64 0.28 21.96
N HIS A 73 -15.79 0.44 22.97
CA HIS A 73 -14.47 -0.17 23.01
C HIS A 73 -14.26 -0.95 24.32
N ALA A 74 -14.53 -2.25 24.25
CA ALA A 74 -14.18 -3.17 25.32
C ALA A 74 -12.67 -3.13 25.61
N GLY A 75 -12.30 -3.15 26.90
CA GLY A 75 -10.90 -3.06 27.32
C GLY A 75 -10.31 -1.64 27.32
N PHE A 76 -11.12 -0.60 27.09
CA PHE A 76 -10.70 0.79 27.25
C PHE A 76 -10.39 1.14 28.71
N LEU A 77 -11.11 0.55 29.66
CA LEU A 77 -10.98 0.88 31.07
C LEU A 77 -9.67 0.34 31.66
N LEU A 78 -8.89 1.23 32.27
CA LEU A 78 -7.66 0.88 32.98
C LEU A 78 -7.97 0.10 34.27
N SER A 79 -7.23 -0.99 34.50
CA SER A 79 -7.41 -1.86 35.65
C SER A 79 -7.23 -1.13 36.99
N GLU A 80 -8.19 -1.31 37.90
CA GLU A 80 -8.19 -0.71 39.24
C GLU A 80 -7.13 -1.33 40.16
N GLN A 81 -6.76 -2.58 39.89
CA GLN A 81 -5.79 -3.34 40.70
C GLN A 81 -4.35 -2.89 40.43
N ILE A 82 -4.10 -2.29 39.27
CA ILE A 82 -2.77 -1.94 38.79
C ILE A 82 -2.55 -0.42 38.86
N HIS A 83 -3.58 0.38 38.62
CA HIS A 83 -3.45 1.83 38.48
C HIS A 83 -4.10 2.55 39.67
N THR A 84 -3.31 3.41 40.33
CA THR A 84 -3.84 4.31 41.36
C THR A 84 -4.88 5.27 40.75
N TRP A 85 -5.77 5.81 41.60
CA TRP A 85 -6.80 6.74 41.16
C TRP A 85 -6.24 7.96 40.40
N ASN A 86 -5.18 8.59 40.94
CA ASN A 86 -4.52 9.73 40.29
C ASN A 86 -3.98 9.39 38.90
N MET A 87 -3.35 8.21 38.75
CA MET A 87 -2.82 7.76 37.47
C MET A 87 -3.93 7.53 36.43
N ARG A 88 -5.04 6.92 36.84
CA ARG A 88 -6.19 6.70 35.95
C ARG A 88 -6.80 8.02 35.50
N ARG A 89 -6.97 8.97 36.41
CA ARG A 89 -7.48 10.30 36.08
C ARG A 89 -6.60 10.99 35.04
N GLN A 90 -5.29 11.05 35.27
CA GLN A 90 -4.34 11.67 34.33
C GLN A 90 -4.34 10.97 32.97
N ALA A 91 -4.40 9.63 32.96
CA ALA A 91 -4.44 8.86 31.72
C ALA A 91 -5.70 9.17 30.89
N TYR A 92 -6.86 9.29 31.53
CA TYR A 92 -8.11 9.64 30.86
C TYR A 92 -8.17 11.10 30.42
N GLU A 93 -7.62 12.04 31.20
CA GLU A 93 -7.46 13.45 30.79
C GLU A 93 -6.57 13.57 29.54
N TYR A 94 -5.45 12.83 29.52
CA TYR A 94 -4.56 12.75 28.35
C TYR A 94 -5.29 12.16 27.14
N PHE A 95 -5.99 11.05 27.33
CA PHE A 95 -6.72 10.39 26.25
C PHE A 95 -7.85 11.26 25.69
N ALA A 96 -8.58 11.99 26.52
CA ALA A 96 -9.61 12.93 26.06
C ALA A 96 -9.00 14.04 25.19
N THR A 97 -7.85 14.57 25.62
CA THR A 97 -7.09 15.57 24.85
C THR A 97 -6.62 15.02 23.52
N PHE A 98 -6.07 13.80 23.51
CA PHE A 98 -5.66 13.12 22.29
C PHE A 98 -6.84 12.83 21.35
N LEU A 99 -8.01 12.41 21.87
CA LEU A 99 -9.20 12.22 21.04
C LEU A 99 -9.68 13.53 20.42
N LYS A 100 -9.65 14.65 21.15
CA LYS A 100 -9.95 15.98 20.60
C LYS A 100 -8.95 16.38 19.52
N PHE A 101 -7.67 16.08 19.72
CA PHE A 101 -6.62 16.27 18.73
C PHE A 101 -6.90 15.46 17.45
N LEU A 102 -7.21 14.16 17.57
CA LEU A 102 -7.59 13.33 16.44
C LEU A 102 -8.86 13.83 15.72
N ARG A 103 -9.86 14.29 16.46
CA ARG A 103 -11.11 14.82 15.89
C ARG A 103 -10.96 16.17 15.19
N SER A 104 -9.93 16.94 15.52
CA SER A 104 -9.68 18.28 14.95
C SER A 104 -8.79 18.26 13.72
N HIS A 105 -8.19 17.12 13.38
CA HIS A 105 -7.30 16.97 12.23
C HIS A 105 -7.87 16.00 11.21
N SER A 106 -7.54 16.23 9.93
CA SER A 106 -7.83 15.23 8.91
C SER A 106 -6.90 14.03 9.08
N THR A 107 -7.34 12.84 8.64
CA THR A 107 -6.48 11.64 8.65
C THR A 107 -5.18 11.87 7.88
N LEU A 108 -5.21 12.67 6.81
CA LEU A 108 -4.04 13.00 6.02
C LEU A 108 -3.05 13.86 6.81
N ASP A 109 -3.54 14.88 7.53
CA ASP A 109 -2.69 15.76 8.35
C ASP A 109 -2.04 15.00 9.51
N LEU A 110 -2.79 14.06 10.11
CA LEU A 110 -2.29 13.17 11.17
C LEU A 110 -1.16 12.26 10.70
N LEU A 111 -1.24 11.79 9.45
CA LEU A 111 -0.25 10.90 8.84
C LEU A 111 0.97 11.63 8.26
N THR A 112 0.87 12.93 8.04
CA THR A 112 1.92 13.75 7.39
C THR A 112 2.53 14.76 8.37
N SER A 113 1.89 15.91 8.54
CA SER A 113 2.40 17.07 9.30
C SER A 113 2.49 16.80 10.80
N SER A 114 1.50 16.09 11.36
CA SER A 114 1.39 15.83 12.80
C SER A 114 1.95 14.48 13.24
N LYS A 115 2.64 13.77 12.33
CA LYS A 115 3.07 12.37 12.50
C LYS A 115 3.88 12.12 13.78
N SER A 116 4.87 12.97 14.07
CA SER A 116 5.70 12.81 15.27
C SER A 116 4.91 13.03 16.56
N SER A 117 3.94 13.96 16.54
CA SER A 117 3.05 14.20 17.68
C SER A 117 2.16 13.00 17.92
N VAL A 118 1.51 12.49 16.88
CA VAL A 118 0.64 11.31 16.95
C VAL A 118 1.40 10.08 17.46
N SER A 119 2.62 9.85 16.96
CA SER A 119 3.44 8.72 17.42
C SER A 119 3.78 8.83 18.90
N ASN A 120 4.19 10.03 19.36
CA ASN A 120 4.51 10.27 20.76
C ASN A 120 3.27 10.09 21.65
N ASP A 121 2.11 10.58 21.22
CA ASP A 121 0.85 10.44 21.97
C ASP A 121 0.42 8.98 22.09
N LEU A 122 0.57 8.18 21.03
CA LEU A 122 0.31 6.74 21.08
C LEU A 122 1.27 6.02 22.03
N ASP A 123 2.56 6.38 22.06
CA ASP A 123 3.52 5.81 22.99
C ASP A 123 3.18 6.16 24.45
N VAL A 124 2.78 7.41 24.72
CA VAL A 124 2.34 7.84 26.05
C VAL A 124 1.08 7.08 26.50
N LEU A 125 0.10 6.89 25.63
CA LEU A 125 -1.10 6.11 25.93
C LEU A 125 -0.76 4.64 26.24
N LYS A 126 0.17 4.05 25.50
CA LYS A 126 0.67 2.70 25.76
C LYS A 126 1.37 2.59 27.12
N MET A 127 2.11 3.62 27.51
CA MET A 127 2.77 3.71 28.82
C MET A 127 1.76 3.80 29.98
N TYR A 128 0.64 4.51 29.79
CA TYR A 128 -0.47 4.53 30.76
C TYR A 128 -1.25 3.21 30.85
N GLY A 129 -0.94 2.23 30.00
CA GLY A 129 -1.54 0.90 30.06
C GLY A 129 -2.75 0.71 29.15
N PHE A 130 -3.08 1.67 28.29
CA PHE A 130 -4.12 1.47 27.27
C PHE A 130 -3.70 0.39 26.28
N ARG A 131 -4.54 -0.63 26.13
CA ARG A 131 -4.30 -1.81 25.30
C ARG A 131 -5.62 -2.38 24.78
N GLY A 132 -5.52 -3.30 23.83
CA GLY A 132 -6.66 -4.00 23.22
C GLY A 132 -6.82 -3.70 21.74
N GLU A 133 -7.73 -4.42 21.09
CA GLU A 133 -7.88 -4.36 19.63
C GLU A 133 -8.18 -2.95 19.10
N TRP A 134 -8.92 -2.14 19.86
CA TRP A 134 -9.24 -0.77 19.46
C TRP A 134 -7.98 0.08 19.36
N PHE A 135 -7.03 -0.11 20.28
CA PHE A 135 -5.77 0.61 20.31
C PHE A 135 -4.82 0.09 19.23
N ASP A 136 -4.74 -1.23 19.04
CA ASP A 136 -3.92 -1.82 17.98
C ASP A 136 -4.38 -1.37 16.59
N ARG A 137 -5.70 -1.31 16.35
CA ARG A 137 -6.27 -0.78 15.10
C ARG A 137 -5.96 0.71 14.92
N LEU A 138 -5.99 1.49 16.00
CA LEU A 138 -5.66 2.91 15.97
C LEU A 138 -4.19 3.13 15.60
N VAL A 139 -3.29 2.39 16.26
CA VAL A 139 -1.85 2.39 15.97
C VAL A 139 -1.60 1.98 14.52
N LEU A 140 -2.22 0.89 14.04
CA LEU A 140 -2.06 0.45 12.65
C LEU A 140 -2.52 1.50 11.64
N ARG A 141 -3.68 2.13 11.90
CA ARG A 141 -4.23 3.16 11.01
C ARG A 141 -3.34 4.40 10.95
N LEU A 142 -2.74 4.78 12.08
CA LEU A 142 -1.91 5.98 12.20
C LEU A 142 -0.41 5.73 11.90
N ASN A 143 0.03 4.48 11.86
CA ASN A 143 1.39 4.07 11.50
C ASN A 143 1.51 3.54 10.06
N HIS A 144 0.68 4.03 9.13
CA HIS A 144 0.75 3.63 7.73
C HIS A 144 1.93 4.30 7.00
N HIS A 145 3.15 4.09 7.52
CA HIS A 145 4.40 4.76 7.14
C HIS A 145 4.92 4.41 5.76
N THR A 146 4.37 3.40 5.09
CA THR A 146 4.86 2.92 3.81
C THR A 146 3.84 3.06 2.68
N SER A 147 2.54 3.09 2.95
CA SER A 147 1.57 3.07 1.85
C SER A 147 1.40 4.42 1.17
N LEU A 148 1.51 5.54 1.90
CA LEU A 148 1.28 6.87 1.33
C LEU A 148 2.43 7.30 0.40
N ASP A 149 3.68 7.20 0.87
CA ASP A 149 4.86 7.53 0.03
C ASP A 149 5.00 6.59 -1.18
N ILE A 150 4.64 5.30 -1.02
CA ILE A 150 4.62 4.35 -2.14
C ILE A 150 3.50 4.72 -3.11
N SER A 151 2.31 5.06 -2.61
CA SER A 151 1.16 5.47 -3.43
C SER A 151 1.44 6.76 -4.20
N ASP A 152 2.10 7.74 -3.60
CA ASP A 152 2.43 9.00 -4.27
C ASP A 152 3.49 8.79 -5.36
N LYS A 153 4.49 7.96 -5.09
CA LYS A 153 5.49 7.57 -6.09
C LYS A 153 4.89 6.75 -7.23
N GLU A 154 3.99 5.83 -6.91
CA GLU A 154 3.27 5.03 -7.90
C GLU A 154 2.38 5.92 -8.77
N MET A 155 1.69 6.90 -8.16
CA MET A 155 0.89 7.89 -8.88
C MET A 155 1.76 8.73 -9.83
N GLN A 156 2.92 9.20 -9.39
CA GLN A 156 3.86 9.93 -10.25
C GLN A 156 4.37 9.07 -11.42
N ASN A 157 4.71 7.80 -11.17
CA ASN A 157 5.13 6.88 -12.23
C ASN A 157 4.00 6.66 -13.25
N LEU A 158 2.75 6.50 -12.79
CA LEU A 158 1.59 6.33 -13.67
C LEU A 158 1.34 7.57 -14.53
N THR A 159 1.47 8.77 -13.96
CA THR A 159 1.37 10.02 -14.74
C THR A 159 2.48 10.12 -15.79
N GLN A 160 3.70 9.72 -15.45
CA GLN A 160 4.81 9.72 -16.40
C GLN A 160 4.60 8.70 -17.52
N ASP A 161 4.13 7.50 -17.19
CA ASP A 161 3.81 6.45 -18.17
C ASP A 161 2.67 6.91 -19.10
N GLU A 162 1.64 7.58 -18.57
CA GLU A 162 0.55 8.15 -19.34
C GLU A 162 1.05 9.16 -20.39
N ASP A 163 1.89 10.10 -20.00
CA ASP A 163 2.52 11.07 -20.90
C ASP A 163 3.40 10.39 -21.98
N ASP A 164 4.13 9.34 -21.62
CA ASP A 164 4.96 8.57 -22.53
C ASP A 164 4.12 7.81 -23.57
N TYR A 165 2.99 7.21 -23.15
CA TYR A 165 2.04 6.58 -24.06
C TYR A 165 1.39 7.59 -25.00
N TYR A 166 0.99 8.76 -24.50
CA TYR A 166 0.44 9.82 -25.36
C TYR A 166 1.44 10.26 -26.44
N ARG A 167 2.72 10.46 -26.09
CA ARG A 167 3.76 10.77 -27.08
C ARG A 167 3.92 9.67 -28.12
N ARG A 168 3.88 8.41 -27.68
CA ARG A 168 3.99 7.26 -28.59
C ARG A 168 2.80 7.12 -29.53
N ILE A 169 1.59 7.41 -29.05
CA ILE A 169 0.37 7.42 -29.88
C ILE A 169 0.49 8.48 -30.97
N VAL A 170 0.87 9.71 -30.61
CA VAL A 170 1.04 10.80 -31.59
C VAL A 170 2.08 10.43 -32.65
N ALA A 171 3.23 9.87 -32.24
CA ALA A 171 4.25 9.43 -33.19
C ALA A 171 3.76 8.32 -34.13
N LEU A 172 2.97 7.36 -33.63
CA LEU A 172 2.37 6.31 -34.45
C LEU A 172 1.33 6.85 -35.43
N ASP A 173 0.53 7.83 -35.00
CA ASP A 173 -0.46 8.49 -35.88
C ASP A 173 0.22 9.26 -37.01
N GLU A 174 1.33 9.94 -36.72
CA GLU A 174 2.15 10.61 -37.73
C GLU A 174 2.77 9.62 -38.73
N GLU A 175 3.32 8.50 -38.23
CA GLU A 175 3.86 7.44 -39.08
C GLU A 175 2.78 6.82 -39.96
N TYR A 176 1.60 6.55 -39.39
CA TYR A 176 0.45 6.03 -40.12
C TYR A 176 0.00 7.01 -41.23
N ALA A 177 -0.07 8.31 -40.94
CA ALA A 177 -0.42 9.32 -41.93
C ALA A 177 0.62 9.39 -43.06
N ALA A 178 1.91 9.31 -42.74
CA ALA A 178 3.00 9.28 -43.71
C ALA A 178 2.94 8.04 -44.62
N LEU A 179 2.73 6.86 -44.03
CA LEU A 179 2.61 5.60 -44.77
C LEU A 179 1.39 5.61 -45.69
N THR A 180 0.27 6.13 -45.20
CA THR A 180 -0.96 6.29 -45.98
C THR A 180 -0.74 7.18 -47.20
N ARG A 181 -0.06 8.33 -47.03
CA ARG A 181 0.31 9.22 -48.15
C ARG A 181 1.16 8.49 -49.19
N LYS A 182 2.20 7.78 -48.75
CA LYS A 182 3.08 7.00 -49.63
C LYS A 182 2.33 5.91 -50.40
N LEU A 183 1.34 5.28 -49.78
CA LEU A 183 0.49 4.27 -50.43
C LEU A 183 -0.35 4.89 -51.54
N TYR A 184 -0.94 6.07 -51.32
CA TYR A 184 -1.68 6.80 -52.36
C TYR A 184 -0.78 7.19 -53.54
N GLU A 185 0.42 7.68 -53.27
CA GLU A 185 1.41 8.00 -54.32
C GLU A 185 1.78 6.76 -55.14
N ASN A 186 2.09 5.64 -54.49
CA ASN A 186 2.41 4.39 -55.17
C ASN A 186 1.23 3.86 -55.99
N ARG A 187 0.01 3.97 -55.47
CA ARG A 187 -1.20 3.58 -56.20
C ARG A 187 -1.38 4.42 -57.46
N SER A 188 -1.13 5.72 -57.39
CA SER A 188 -1.17 6.61 -58.55
C SER A 188 -0.14 6.21 -59.59
N LYS A 189 1.11 5.97 -59.19
CA LYS A 189 2.18 5.50 -60.10
C LYS A 189 1.82 4.18 -60.77
N HIS A 190 1.31 3.20 -60.01
CA HIS A 190 0.89 1.91 -60.53
C HIS A 190 -0.23 2.05 -61.58
N LEU A 191 -1.19 2.96 -61.40
CA LEU A 191 -2.23 3.22 -62.39
C LEU A 191 -1.65 3.75 -63.71
N VAL A 192 -0.72 4.70 -63.63
CA VAL A 192 -0.03 5.25 -64.82
C VAL A 192 0.76 4.17 -65.55
N GLU A 193 1.53 3.36 -64.82
CA GLU A 193 2.30 2.25 -65.41
C GLU A 193 1.38 1.20 -66.07
N ARG A 194 0.25 0.90 -65.43
CA ARG A 194 -0.75 -0.02 -65.99
C ARG A 194 -1.33 0.50 -67.30
N GLU A 195 -1.71 1.77 -67.38
CA GLU A 195 -2.19 2.39 -68.62
C GLU A 195 -1.14 2.36 -69.73
N ALA A 196 0.13 2.58 -69.39
CA ALA A 196 1.24 2.47 -70.34
C ALA A 196 1.39 1.04 -70.89
N VAL A 197 1.27 0.02 -70.02
CA VAL A 197 1.29 -1.39 -70.44
C VAL A 197 0.12 -1.71 -71.36
N ASP A 198 -1.09 -1.26 -71.02
CA ASP A 198 -2.29 -1.47 -71.85
C ASP A 198 -2.15 -0.80 -73.22
N TYR A 199 -1.60 0.42 -73.28
CA TYR A 199 -1.27 1.10 -74.53
C TYR A 199 -0.29 0.30 -75.39
N ILE A 200 0.81 -0.18 -74.81
CA ILE A 200 1.83 -0.97 -75.52
C ILE A 200 1.20 -2.27 -76.04
N SER A 201 0.40 -2.96 -75.23
CA SER A 201 -0.26 -4.20 -75.59
C SER A 201 -1.21 -4.01 -76.78
N ASN A 202 -2.04 -2.96 -76.75
CA ASN A 202 -2.94 -2.61 -77.85
C ASN A 202 -2.18 -2.25 -79.12
N LYS A 203 -1.09 -1.48 -79.01
CA LYS A 203 -0.24 -1.13 -80.16
C LYS A 203 0.39 -2.37 -80.77
N LYS A 204 0.90 -3.29 -79.95
CA LYS A 204 1.46 -4.57 -80.40
C LYS A 204 0.42 -5.42 -81.13
N LYS A 205 -0.80 -5.52 -80.59
CA LYS A 205 -1.91 -6.24 -81.24
C LYS A 205 -2.23 -5.66 -82.61
N LYS A 206 -2.35 -4.34 -82.73
CA LYS A 206 -2.61 -3.67 -84.02
C LYS A 206 -1.54 -3.99 -85.07
N ILE A 207 -0.26 -3.95 -84.69
CA ILE A 207 0.85 -4.29 -85.59
C ILE A 207 0.77 -5.76 -86.03
N MET A 208 0.44 -6.68 -85.11
CA MET A 208 0.27 -8.09 -85.44
C MET A 208 -0.89 -8.33 -86.41
N ASP A 209 -2.03 -7.66 -86.19
CA ASP A 209 -3.20 -7.76 -87.06
C ASP A 209 -2.92 -7.20 -88.47
N GLU A 210 -2.20 -6.08 -88.57
CA GLU A 210 -1.76 -5.50 -89.85
C GLU A 210 -0.80 -6.45 -90.60
N ARG A 211 0.16 -7.05 -89.89
CA ARG A 211 1.06 -8.05 -90.47
C ARG A 211 0.29 -9.27 -90.99
N ALA A 212 -0.69 -9.75 -90.25
CA ALA A 212 -1.51 -10.89 -90.66
C ALA A 212 -2.30 -10.59 -91.95
N ARG A 213 -2.84 -9.37 -92.08
CA ARG A 213 -3.55 -8.91 -93.29
C ARG A 213 -2.65 -8.85 -94.53
N LEU A 214 -1.39 -8.45 -94.36
CA LEU A 214 -0.42 -8.40 -95.46
C LEU A 214 0.11 -9.77 -95.89
N ASN A 215 -0.09 -10.81 -95.06
CA ASN A 215 0.42 -12.15 -95.31
C ASN A 215 -0.60 -13.05 -96.06
N VAL A 216 -1.69 -12.48 -96.58
CA VAL A 216 -2.69 -13.22 -97.35
C VAL A 216 -2.20 -13.35 -98.80
N PRO A 217 -2.19 -14.56 -99.40
CA PRO A 217 -1.73 -14.76 -100.77
C PRO A 217 -2.56 -13.97 -101.78
N PHE A 218 -1.93 -13.46 -102.84
CA PHE A 218 -2.64 -12.86 -103.96
C PHE A 218 -3.45 -13.95 -104.67
N ILE A 219 -4.77 -13.74 -104.77
CA ILE A 219 -5.63 -14.52 -105.65
C ILE A 219 -5.46 -13.93 -107.05
N ILE A 220 -4.80 -14.67 -107.93
CA ILE A 220 -4.62 -14.37 -109.36
C ILE A 220 -5.48 -15.35 -110.14
#